data_AF-A0A1I7TGN7-F1
#
_entry.id   AF-A0A1I7TGN7-F1
#
_cell.length_a   1.000
_cell.length_b   1.000
_cell.length_c   1.000
_cell.angle_alpha   90.00
_cell.angle_beta   90.00
_cell.angle_gamma   90.00
#
_symmetry.space_group_name_H-M   'P 1'
#
loop_
_entity.id
_entity.type
_entity.pdbx_description
1 polymer ?
#
loop_
_entity_poly.entity_id
_entity_poly.type
_entity_poly.pdbx_seq_one_letter_code
_entity_poly.pdbx_strand_id
1 'polypeptide(L)'
;MSPVKKKFVLTHTVKNIFSLKENESNFSEEEEHYGVPWKMRVSHYPGFLGFHLFCNYPKNKGTWSIRVNFEMKLTPKTGKSTTVTATGDFSNDSEFTGWGRNDFRKWEEIMNDSLIDDVFFIEVHAKIIEMTGIEQKKLRNFDESVKQFSDVVLIVNDEKFYVSKLVRIL
;
A
#
# COMPACT_ATOMS: atom_id res chain seq x y z
N MET A 1 2.45 -3.06 27.15
CA MET A 1 2.61 -2.22 25.94
C MET A 1 1.44 -2.54 25.01
N SER A 2 0.70 -1.53 24.54
CA SER A 2 -0.29 -1.76 23.48
C SER A 2 0.42 -2.23 22.21
N PRO A 3 -0.14 -3.17 21.43
CA PRO A 3 0.48 -3.60 20.19
C PRO A 3 0.71 -2.40 19.27
N VAL A 4 1.93 -2.29 18.73
CA VAL A 4 2.30 -1.25 17.77
C VAL A 4 1.33 -1.30 16.60
N LYS A 5 0.65 -0.18 16.34
CA LYS A 5 -0.33 -0.09 15.24
C LYS A 5 0.41 -0.16 13.91
N LYS A 6 0.21 -1.23 13.14
CA LYS A 6 0.75 -1.40 11.78
C LYS A 6 0.02 -0.46 10.81
N LYS A 7 0.76 0.49 10.24
CA LYS A 7 0.24 1.50 9.30
C LYS A 7 1.23 1.70 8.16
N PHE A 8 0.71 1.96 6.97
CA PHE A 8 1.53 2.28 5.81
C PHE A 8 0.77 3.19 4.86
N VAL A 9 1.50 3.82 3.93
CA VAL A 9 0.94 4.67 2.89
C VAL A 9 1.46 4.17 1.56
N LEU A 10 0.56 3.94 0.60
CA LEU A 10 0.91 3.71 -0.80
C LEU A 10 0.62 4.97 -1.59
N THR A 11 1.46 5.27 -2.58
CA THR A 11 1.26 6.44 -3.46
C THR A 11 1.47 6.04 -4.92
N HIS A 12 0.71 6.65 -5.83
CA HIS A 12 0.87 6.40 -7.26
C HIS A 12 0.43 7.62 -8.07
N THR A 13 1.12 7.85 -9.20
CA THR A 13 0.75 8.90 -10.15
C THR A 13 0.06 8.26 -11.34
N VAL A 14 -1.22 8.55 -11.51
CA VAL A 14 -2.02 8.14 -12.66
C VAL A 14 -1.88 9.21 -13.73
N LYS A 15 -1.24 8.87 -14.85
CA LYS A 15 -1.15 9.72 -16.03
C LYS A 15 -2.14 9.25 -17.09
N ASN A 16 -2.66 10.19 -17.87
CA ASN A 16 -3.56 9.91 -18.98
C ASN A 16 -4.87 9.21 -18.53
N ILE A 17 -5.46 9.60 -17.39
CA ILE A 17 -6.69 9.00 -16.87
C ILE A 17 -7.85 9.17 -17.85
N PHE A 18 -7.91 10.28 -18.59
CA PHE A 18 -8.97 10.53 -19.58
C PHE A 18 -8.87 9.61 -20.79
N SER A 19 -7.70 9.01 -21.01
CA SER A 19 -7.50 8.02 -22.08
C SER A 19 -7.89 6.60 -21.65
N LEU A 20 -8.22 6.39 -20.37
CA LEU A 20 -8.64 5.08 -19.85
C LEU A 20 -10.03 4.76 -20.39
N LYS A 21 -10.15 3.73 -21.23
CA LYS A 21 -11.45 3.32 -21.77
C LYS A 21 -12.29 2.67 -20.68
N GLU A 22 -13.60 2.63 -20.89
CA GLU A 22 -14.49 1.92 -19.99
C GLU A 22 -14.03 0.45 -19.83
N ASN A 23 -14.06 -0.03 -18.59
CA ASN A 23 -13.56 -1.29 -18.08
C ASN A 23 -12.03 -1.49 -18.14
N GLU A 24 -11.26 -0.48 -18.56
CA GLU A 24 -9.80 -0.49 -18.39
C GLU A 24 -9.39 -0.07 -16.98
N SER A 25 -8.16 -0.40 -16.63
CA SER A 25 -7.59 -0.13 -15.31
C SER A 25 -6.16 0.38 -15.40
N ASN A 26 -5.82 1.31 -14.53
CA ASN A 26 -4.45 1.72 -14.24
C ASN A 26 -4.03 1.18 -12.87
N PHE A 27 -2.82 0.65 -12.80
CA PHE A 27 -2.31 -0.07 -11.66
C PHE A 27 -1.05 0.63 -11.12
N SER A 28 -0.90 0.70 -9.80
CA SER A 28 0.39 1.09 -9.21
C SER A 28 1.41 -0.02 -9.33
N GLU A 29 2.67 0.29 -9.02
CA GLU A 29 3.64 -0.75 -8.68
C GLU A 29 3.25 -1.44 -7.37
N GLU A 30 3.86 -2.60 -7.13
CA GLU A 30 3.70 -3.35 -5.90
C GLU A 30 4.70 -2.85 -4.85
N GLU A 31 4.22 -2.62 -3.62
CA GLU A 31 5.05 -2.21 -2.49
C GLU A 31 4.87 -3.17 -1.30
N GLU A 32 5.97 -3.63 -0.72
CA GLU A 32 5.93 -4.53 0.43
C GLU A 32 5.77 -3.75 1.75
N HIS A 33 4.73 -4.08 2.51
CA HIS A 33 4.57 -3.64 3.88
C HIS A 33 4.22 -4.80 4.80
N TYR A 34 5.00 -4.95 5.87
CA TYR A 34 4.82 -5.99 6.89
C TYR A 34 4.91 -7.43 6.33
N GLY A 35 5.73 -7.64 5.30
CA GLY A 35 5.87 -8.93 4.63
C GLY A 35 4.74 -9.24 3.64
N VAL A 36 3.92 -8.24 3.30
CA VAL A 36 2.78 -8.38 2.39
C VAL A 36 2.97 -7.43 1.21
N PRO A 37 2.88 -7.92 -0.03
CA PRO A 37 2.85 -7.08 -1.21
C PRO A 37 1.47 -6.44 -1.40
N TRP A 38 1.43 -5.12 -1.51
CA TRP A 38 0.22 -4.34 -1.72
C TRP A 38 0.29 -3.57 -3.03
N LYS A 39 -0.87 -3.32 -3.63
CA LYS A 39 -0.98 -2.60 -4.89
C LYS A 39 -2.29 -1.82 -4.98
N MET A 40 -2.33 -0.73 -5.71
CA MET A 40 -3.53 0.07 -5.95
C MET A 40 -4.00 -0.10 -7.40
N ARG A 41 -5.32 0.02 -7.59
CA ARG A 41 -5.95 0.04 -8.91
C ARG A 41 -6.99 1.15 -8.98
N VAL A 42 -6.94 1.93 -10.05
CA VAL A 42 -8.07 2.73 -10.50
C VAL A 42 -8.64 2.14 -11.78
N SER A 43 -9.97 2.14 -11.92
CA SER A 43 -10.67 1.54 -13.06
C SER A 43 -11.76 2.48 -13.55
N HIS A 44 -11.94 2.58 -14.86
CA HIS A 44 -13.07 3.30 -15.42
C HIS A 44 -14.26 2.34 -15.53
N TYR A 45 -15.17 2.35 -14.57
CA TYR A 45 -16.44 1.63 -14.66
C TYR A 45 -17.49 2.47 -15.40
N PRO A 46 -18.59 1.87 -15.90
CA PRO A 46 -19.65 2.64 -16.54
C PRO A 46 -20.13 3.81 -15.66
N GLY A 47 -19.79 5.04 -16.05
CA GLY A 47 -20.13 6.28 -15.33
C GLY A 47 -19.30 6.61 -14.08
N PHE A 48 -18.36 5.77 -13.67
CA PHE A 48 -17.61 5.94 -12.42
C PHE A 48 -16.13 5.63 -12.54
N LEU A 49 -15.30 6.36 -11.82
CA LEU A 49 -13.97 5.91 -11.44
C LEU A 49 -14.10 5.01 -10.21
N GLY A 50 -13.61 3.79 -10.30
CA GLY A 50 -13.42 2.91 -9.15
C GLY A 50 -11.98 2.97 -8.63
N PHE A 51 -11.80 2.78 -7.33
CA PHE A 51 -10.50 2.80 -6.66
C PHE A 51 -10.46 1.67 -5.61
N HIS A 52 -9.42 0.82 -5.70
CA HIS A 52 -9.25 -0.38 -4.88
C HIS A 52 -7.81 -0.53 -4.38
N LEU A 53 -7.68 -1.07 -3.16
CA LEU A 53 -6.45 -1.61 -2.59
C LEU A 53 -6.44 -3.12 -2.76
N PHE A 54 -5.33 -3.66 -3.24
CA PHE A 54 -5.08 -5.09 -3.46
C PHE A 54 -4.03 -5.62 -2.48
N CYS A 55 -4.28 -6.84 -1.99
CA CYS A 55 -3.29 -7.66 -1.32
C CYS A 55 -2.87 -8.78 -2.28
N ASN A 56 -1.60 -8.79 -2.65
CA ASN A 56 -1.03 -9.81 -3.55
C ASN A 56 -0.33 -10.93 -2.77
N TYR A 57 -0.58 -11.06 -1.46
CA TYR A 57 0.01 -12.15 -0.69
C TYR A 57 -0.48 -13.51 -1.22
N PRO A 58 0.42 -14.48 -1.47
CA PRO A 58 0.02 -15.70 -2.16
C PRO A 58 -1.00 -16.52 -1.36
N LYS A 59 -2.09 -16.94 -2.02
CA LYS A 59 -3.15 -17.77 -1.39
C LYS A 59 -2.67 -19.16 -0.95
N ASN A 60 -1.57 -19.66 -1.52
CA ASN A 60 -1.01 -20.98 -1.18
C ASN A 60 -0.04 -20.97 0.02
N LYS A 61 0.15 -19.83 0.70
CA LYS A 61 1.06 -19.68 1.86
C LYS A 61 0.38 -20.00 3.20
N GLY A 62 -0.32 -21.14 3.26
CA GLY A 62 -1.09 -21.53 4.44
C GLY A 62 -2.32 -20.65 4.68
N THR A 63 -2.95 -20.83 5.85
CA THR A 63 -4.10 -20.03 6.26
C THR A 63 -3.65 -18.68 6.80
N TRP A 64 -4.14 -17.60 6.19
CA TRP A 64 -3.81 -16.24 6.60
C TRP A 64 -5.00 -15.31 6.38
N SER A 65 -5.06 -14.26 7.20
CA SER A 65 -6.04 -13.19 7.06
C SER A 65 -5.47 -11.83 7.48
N ILE A 66 -5.98 -10.77 6.87
CA ILE A 66 -5.60 -9.39 7.14
C ILE A 66 -6.87 -8.53 7.06
N ARG A 67 -7.23 -7.88 8.17
CA ARG A 67 -8.29 -6.87 8.21
C ARG A 67 -7.66 -5.49 8.21
N VAL A 68 -8.06 -4.64 7.27
CA VAL A 68 -7.49 -3.31 7.07
C VAL A 68 -8.58 -2.27 7.01
N ASN A 69 -8.44 -1.19 7.78
CA ASN A 69 -9.17 0.05 7.53
C ASN A 69 -8.27 0.97 6.74
N PHE A 70 -8.77 1.58 5.67
CA PHE A 70 -7.94 2.43 4.82
C PHE A 70 -8.72 3.63 4.27
N GLU A 71 -7.99 4.71 4.06
CA GLU A 71 -8.49 5.91 3.39
C GLU A 71 -7.90 5.95 1.98
N MET A 72 -8.77 6.08 0.98
CA MET A 72 -8.43 6.25 -0.42
C MET A 72 -8.55 7.72 -0.77
N LYS A 73 -7.48 8.33 -1.25
CA LYS A 73 -7.45 9.73 -1.63
C LYS A 73 -7.05 9.86 -3.10
N LEU A 74 -7.80 10.68 -3.83
CA LEU A 74 -7.52 11.06 -5.21
C LEU A 74 -7.34 12.57 -5.23
N THR A 75 -6.20 13.04 -5.73
CA THR A 75 -5.86 14.46 -5.82
C THR A 75 -5.52 14.81 -7.26
N PRO A 76 -6.34 15.58 -7.99
CA PRO A 76 -5.94 16.10 -9.28
C PRO A 76 -4.76 17.06 -9.10
N LYS A 77 -3.90 17.22 -10.11
CA LYS A 77 -2.78 18.19 -10.07
C LYS A 77 -3.26 19.61 -9.75
N THR A 78 -4.44 19.98 -10.25
CA THR A 78 -5.15 21.22 -9.93
C THR A 78 -6.57 20.88 -9.50
N GLY A 79 -7.06 21.41 -8.39
CA GLY A 79 -8.43 21.17 -7.93
C GLY A 79 -8.49 20.64 -6.50
N LYS A 80 -9.64 20.07 -6.13
CA LYS A 80 -9.89 19.55 -4.78
C LYS A 80 -9.69 18.04 -4.74
N SER A 81 -9.05 17.56 -3.68
CA SER A 81 -8.91 16.13 -3.43
C SER A 81 -10.25 15.53 -2.97
N THR A 82 -10.51 14.29 -3.38
CA THR A 82 -11.58 13.44 -2.86
C THR A 82 -10.98 12.39 -1.94
N THR A 83 -11.55 12.19 -0.76
CA THR A 83 -11.15 11.13 0.17
C THR A 83 -12.35 10.29 0.57
N VAL A 84 -12.23 8.96 0.48
CA VAL A 84 -13.25 8.00 0.88
C VAL A 84 -12.60 6.92 1.74
N THR A 85 -13.27 6.51 2.81
CA THR A 85 -12.81 5.41 3.67
C THR A 85 -13.43 4.09 3.26
N ALA A 86 -12.70 3.00 3.50
CA ALA A 86 -13.15 1.64 3.28
C ALA A 86 -12.50 0.68 4.28
N THR A 87 -13.08 -0.53 4.35
CA THR A 87 -12.53 -1.66 5.08
C THR A 87 -12.37 -2.82 4.12
N GLY A 88 -11.29 -3.58 4.27
CA GLY A 88 -11.02 -4.76 3.47
C GLY A 88 -10.62 -5.94 4.34
N ASP A 89 -11.24 -7.08 4.07
CA ASP A 89 -10.92 -8.38 4.67
C ASP A 89 -10.22 -9.25 3.63
N PHE A 90 -8.90 -9.32 3.70
CA PHE A 90 -8.06 -10.08 2.78
C PHE A 90 -7.70 -11.42 3.41
N SER A 91 -7.82 -12.50 2.66
CA SER A 91 -7.49 -13.84 3.15
C SER A 91 -7.17 -14.80 2.00
N ASN A 92 -6.56 -15.94 2.33
CA ASN A 92 -6.29 -16.96 1.32
C ASN A 92 -7.54 -17.65 0.78
N ASP A 93 -8.63 -17.65 1.56
CA ASP A 93 -9.94 -18.23 1.20
C ASP A 93 -10.90 -17.22 0.56
N SER A 94 -10.59 -15.91 0.57
CA SER A 94 -11.42 -14.90 -0.08
C SER A 94 -11.43 -15.08 -1.60
N GLU A 95 -12.60 -14.94 -2.21
CA GLU A 95 -12.74 -14.88 -3.68
C GLU A 95 -12.09 -13.60 -4.26
N PHE A 96 -11.99 -12.55 -3.45
CA PHE A 96 -11.48 -11.24 -3.87
C PHE A 96 -10.09 -10.97 -3.28
N THR A 97 -9.20 -10.43 -4.12
CA THR A 97 -7.86 -9.96 -3.70
C THR A 97 -7.79 -8.46 -3.51
N GLY A 98 -8.87 -7.73 -3.79
CA GLY A 98 -8.94 -6.27 -3.70
C GLY A 98 -10.24 -5.77 -3.11
N TRP A 99 -10.14 -4.69 -2.33
CA TRP A 99 -11.26 -4.02 -1.67
C TRP A 99 -11.21 -2.53 -1.94
N GLY A 100 -12.38 -1.88 -2.04
CA GLY A 100 -12.47 -0.48 -2.40
C GLY A 100 -13.89 -0.07 -2.78
N ARG A 101 -13.99 0.86 -3.73
CA ARG A 101 -15.28 1.38 -4.23
C ARG A 101 -15.26 1.40 -5.75
N ASN A 102 -16.25 0.75 -6.37
CA ASN A 102 -16.48 0.84 -7.82
C ASN A 102 -17.02 2.23 -8.21
N ASP A 103 -17.74 2.86 -7.29
CA ASP A 103 -18.39 4.16 -7.39
C ASP A 103 -17.61 5.26 -6.65
N PHE A 104 -16.28 5.15 -6.58
CA PHE A 104 -15.44 6.08 -5.79
C PHE A 104 -15.70 7.53 -6.16
N ARG A 105 -15.84 7.82 -7.46
CA ARG A 105 -16.22 9.14 -7.97
C ARG A 105 -16.90 9.03 -9.33
N LYS A 106 -17.83 9.92 -9.65
CA LYS A 106 -18.44 9.96 -10.99
C LYS A 106 -17.41 10.35 -12.04
N TRP A 107 -17.46 9.69 -13.19
CA TRP A 107 -16.51 9.94 -14.28
C TRP A 107 -16.63 11.37 -14.84
N GLU A 108 -17.86 11.91 -14.93
CA GLU A 108 -18.10 13.30 -15.35
C GLU A 108 -17.37 14.32 -14.47
N GLU A 109 -17.25 14.06 -13.17
CA GLU A 109 -16.54 14.96 -12.25
C GLU A 109 -15.02 14.86 -12.43
N ILE A 110 -14.49 13.68 -12.76
CA ILE A 110 -13.08 13.48 -13.09
C ILE A 110 -12.70 14.33 -14.31
N MET A 111 -13.54 14.28 -15.35
CA MET A 111 -13.36 15.07 -16.59
C MET A 111 -13.37 16.58 -16.34
N ASN A 112 -14.11 17.06 -15.34
CA ASN A 112 -14.21 18.49 -15.03
C ASN A 112 -13.05 19.03 -14.18
N ASP A 113 -12.38 18.17 -13.42
CA ASP A 113 -11.41 18.59 -12.40
C ASP A 113 -10.05 19.03 -12.95
N SER A 114 -9.68 18.63 -14.17
CA SER A 114 -8.32 18.84 -14.68
C SER A 114 -8.30 19.20 -16.16
N LEU A 115 -8.56 20.47 -16.44
CA LEU A 115 -8.48 21.03 -17.80
C LEU A 115 -7.04 21.22 -18.32
N ILE A 116 -6.03 21.14 -17.45
CA ILE A 116 -4.67 21.61 -17.78
C ILE A 116 -3.63 20.48 -17.75
N ASP A 117 -3.85 19.39 -17.01
CA ASP A 117 -2.93 18.26 -16.94
C ASP A 117 -3.67 16.99 -16.51
N ASP A 118 -3.69 15.98 -17.37
CA ASP A 118 -4.28 14.65 -17.14
C ASP A 118 -3.40 13.81 -16.19
N VAL A 119 -3.21 14.33 -14.99
CA VAL A 119 -2.35 13.77 -13.94
C VAL A 119 -3.06 13.84 -12.60
N PHE A 120 -3.26 12.65 -12.02
CA PHE A 120 -3.87 12.47 -10.71
C PHE A 120 -2.91 11.73 -9.78
N PHE A 121 -2.86 12.16 -8.53
CA PHE A 121 -2.13 11.49 -7.46
C PHE A 121 -3.13 10.69 -6.63
N ILE A 122 -2.90 9.39 -6.50
CA ILE A 122 -3.66 8.53 -5.60
C ILE A 122 -2.82 8.12 -4.40
N GLU A 123 -3.47 8.05 -3.25
CA GLU A 123 -2.86 7.64 -1.99
C GLU A 123 -3.81 6.67 -1.28
N VAL A 124 -3.23 5.64 -0.63
CA VAL A 124 -3.96 4.80 0.32
C VAL A 124 -3.27 4.87 1.67
N HIS A 125 -3.97 5.38 2.67
CA HIS A 125 -3.51 5.38 4.07
C HIS A 125 -4.12 4.17 4.77
N ALA A 126 -3.33 3.11 4.93
CA ALA A 126 -3.80 1.85 5.46
C ALA A 126 -3.43 1.68 6.95
N LYS A 127 -4.37 1.13 7.70
CA LYS A 127 -4.19 0.69 9.09
C LYS A 127 -4.64 -0.76 9.20
N ILE A 128 -3.68 -1.64 9.42
CA ILE A 128 -3.94 -3.06 9.68
C ILE A 128 -4.52 -3.15 11.10
N ILE A 129 -5.74 -3.68 11.18
CA ILE A 129 -6.48 -3.90 12.43
C ILE A 129 -6.12 -5.27 13.00
N GLU A 130 -6.04 -6.28 12.13
CA GLU A 130 -5.75 -7.66 12.48
C GLU A 130 -4.94 -8.32 11.36
N MET A 131 -4.01 -9.20 11.70
CA MET A 131 -3.16 -9.91 10.75
C MET A 131 -2.71 -11.24 11.36
N THR A 132 -3.02 -12.34 10.69
CA THR A 132 -2.72 -13.70 11.15
C THR A 132 -2.09 -14.53 10.02
N GLY A 133 -1.32 -15.56 10.36
CA GLY A 133 -0.78 -16.52 9.38
C GLY A 133 0.34 -16.01 8.47
N ILE A 134 0.84 -14.79 8.69
CA ILE A 134 1.91 -14.20 7.88
C ILE A 134 3.13 -13.98 8.76
N GLU A 135 4.17 -14.77 8.50
CA GLU A 135 5.46 -14.62 9.15
C GLU A 135 6.17 -13.38 8.62
N GLN A 136 6.53 -12.47 9.52
CA GLN A 136 7.39 -11.36 9.14
C GLN A 136 8.79 -11.90 8.92
N LYS A 137 9.26 -11.86 7.67
CA LYS A 137 10.68 -12.07 7.39
C LYS A 137 11.47 -11.05 8.20
N LYS A 138 12.33 -11.53 9.10
CA LYS A 138 13.41 -10.69 9.65
C LYS A 138 14.36 -10.36 8.51
N LEU A 139 14.13 -9.23 7.85
CA LEU A 139 14.94 -8.78 6.71
C LEU A 139 16.39 -8.47 7.11
N ARG A 140 16.62 -8.16 8.39
CA ARG A 140 17.94 -7.92 8.95
C ARG A 140 18.06 -8.63 10.27
N ASN A 141 19.19 -9.30 10.46
CA ASN A 141 19.60 -9.78 11.77
C ASN A 141 20.62 -8.79 12.34
N PHE A 142 20.38 -8.31 13.55
CA PHE A 142 21.28 -7.42 14.28
C PHE A 142 21.70 -8.04 15.62
N ASP A 143 21.43 -9.33 15.81
CA ASP A 143 21.84 -10.04 17.02
C ASP A 143 23.34 -10.36 17.00
N GLU A 144 23.81 -11.06 18.03
CA GLU A 144 25.23 -11.39 18.17
C GLU A 144 25.77 -12.32 17.06
N SER A 145 24.91 -12.99 16.29
CA SER A 145 25.35 -13.85 15.18
C SER A 145 26.03 -13.08 14.05
N VAL A 146 25.73 -11.78 13.88
CA VAL A 146 26.35 -10.92 12.87
C VAL A 146 27.50 -10.07 13.43
N LYS A 147 27.88 -10.27 14.70
CA LYS A 147 28.94 -9.51 15.37
C LYS A 147 30.27 -9.53 14.62
N GLN A 148 30.63 -10.66 14.01
CA GLN A 148 31.87 -10.80 13.24
C GLN A 148 31.93 -9.91 11.98
N PHE A 149 30.77 -9.49 11.45
CA PHE A 149 30.66 -8.64 10.27
C PHE A 149 30.27 -7.19 10.62
N SER A 150 30.25 -6.86 11.91
CA SER A 150 29.78 -5.57 12.42
C SER A 150 30.96 -4.75 12.91
N ASP A 151 30.95 -3.45 12.63
CA ASP A 151 31.97 -2.49 13.07
C ASP A 151 31.46 -1.60 14.21
N VAL A 152 30.15 -1.62 14.48
CA VAL A 152 29.49 -0.81 15.50
C VAL A 152 28.45 -1.64 16.25
N VAL A 153 28.33 -1.39 17.56
CA VAL A 153 27.25 -1.90 18.40
C VAL A 153 26.41 -0.73 18.89
N LEU A 154 25.13 -0.69 18.52
CA LEU A 154 24.17 0.27 19.05
C LEU A 154 23.49 -0.34 20.26
N ILE A 155 23.37 0.41 21.35
CA ILE A 155 22.66 -0.03 22.56
C ILE A 155 21.42 0.83 22.72
N VAL A 156 20.25 0.22 22.66
CA VAL A 156 18.95 0.90 22.80
C VAL A 156 18.17 0.18 23.88
N ASN A 157 17.85 0.86 24.99
CA ASN A 157 17.16 0.27 26.14
C ASN A 157 17.83 -1.04 26.63
N ASP A 158 19.16 -1.02 26.78
CA ASP A 158 20.01 -2.16 27.16
C ASP A 158 20.06 -3.34 26.16
N GLU A 159 19.36 -3.24 25.04
CA GLU A 159 19.45 -4.20 23.94
C GLU A 159 20.58 -3.82 22.96
N LYS A 160 21.42 -4.80 22.59
CA LYS A 160 22.57 -4.62 21.69
C LYS A 160 22.21 -4.98 20.26
N PHE A 161 22.51 -4.07 19.33
CA PHE A 161 22.34 -4.25 17.89
C PHE A 161 23.69 -4.13 17.19
N TYR A 162 24.11 -5.19 16.52
CA TYR A 162 25.37 -5.28 15.79
C TYR A 162 25.16 -4.83 14.33
N VAL A 163 25.84 -3.76 13.91
CA VAL A 163 25.66 -3.10 12.60
C VAL A 163 27.00 -2.77 11.94
N SER A 164 27.01 -2.59 10.61
CA SER A 164 28.17 -2.07 9.87
C SER A 164 27.90 -0.68 9.28
N LYS A 165 28.79 0.28 9.55
CA LYS A 165 28.87 1.61 8.95
C LYS A 165 29.74 1.57 7.69
N LEU A 166 29.29 0.86 6.65
CA LEU A 166 29.92 1.00 5.34
C LEU A 166 29.55 2.36 4.73
N VAL A 167 30.43 3.35 4.92
CA VAL A 167 30.38 4.62 4.18
C VAL A 167 31.12 4.39 2.86
N ARG A 168 30.39 4.25 1.75
CA ARG A 168 31.02 4.33 0.43
C ARG A 168 31.40 5.78 0.17
N ILE A 169 32.66 6.11 0.41
CA ILE A 169 33.28 7.31 -0.15
C ILE A 169 33.60 6.95 -1.60
N LEU A 170 32.86 7.54 -2.53
CA LEU A 170 33.23 7.59 -3.95
C LEU A 170 34.15 8.79 -4.16
#